data_AF-G7VB35-F1
#
_entry.id   AF-G7VB35-F1
#
_cell.length_a   1.000
_cell.length_b   1.000
_cell.length_c   1.000
_cell.angle_alpha   90.00
_cell.angle_beta   90.00
_cell.angle_gamma   90.00
#
_symmetry.space_group_name_H-M   'P 1'
#
loop_
_entity.id
_entity.type
_entity.pdbx_description
1 polymer ?
#
loop_
_entity_poly.entity_id
_entity_poly.type
_entity_poly.pdbx_seq_one_letter_code
_entity_poly.pdbx_strand_id
1 'polypeptide(L)'
;MRVLVASLGFSYHHVMAVANRCRPEKIVLATVNPEVDRVKNAVDEVALYGKALGVAVEVERLDPSDFWQCVGEAARLFAGDDESTWAGA
;
A
#
# COMPACT_ATOMS: atom_id res chain seq x y z
N MET A 1 14.68 1.04 -6.88
CA MET A 1 13.47 0.36 -6.40
C MET A 1 12.24 1.17 -6.76
N ARG A 2 11.35 0.65 -7.62
CA ARG A 2 10.03 1.25 -7.90
C ARG A 2 8.98 0.67 -6.97
N VAL A 3 8.35 1.51 -6.16
CA VAL A 3 7.28 1.10 -5.25
C VAL A 3 5.95 1.67 -5.74
N LEU A 4 4.94 0.83 -5.87
CA LEU A 4 3.56 1.25 -6.10
C LEU A 4 2.83 1.30 -4.76
N VAL A 5 2.56 2.50 -4.27
CA VAL A 5 1.69 2.71 -3.10
C VAL A 5 0.27 2.96 -3.60
N ALA A 6 -0.70 2.21 -3.08
CA ALA A 6 -2.10 2.37 -3.44
C ALA A 6 -3.00 2.26 -2.22
N SER A 7 -4.00 3.13 -2.12
CA SER A 7 -5.09 2.92 -1.18
C SER A 7 -5.97 1.77 -1.68
N LEU A 8 -6.24 0.81 -0.79
CA LEU A 8 -7.02 -0.37 -1.11
C LEU A 8 -8.47 -0.15 -0.68
N GLY A 9 -9.26 0.29 -1.66
CA GLY A 9 -10.72 0.27 -1.62
C GLY A 9 -11.29 -0.85 -2.49
N PHE A 10 -12.57 -0.74 -2.83
CA PHE A 10 -13.29 -1.79 -3.58
C PHE A 10 -12.86 -1.96 -5.05
N SER A 11 -12.09 -1.02 -5.61
CA SER A 11 -11.64 -1.02 -7.01
C SER A 11 -10.18 -1.47 -7.17
N TYR A 12 -9.80 -2.57 -6.52
CA TYR A 12 -8.41 -3.07 -6.49
C TYR A 12 -7.86 -3.48 -7.87
N HIS A 13 -8.70 -3.71 -8.88
CA HIS A 13 -8.27 -3.94 -10.26
C HIS A 13 -7.44 -2.78 -10.84
N HIS A 14 -7.63 -1.56 -10.37
CA HIS A 14 -6.78 -0.43 -10.77
C HIS A 14 -5.33 -0.61 -10.29
N VAL A 15 -5.12 -1.22 -9.13
CA VAL A 15 -3.77 -1.54 -8.63
C VAL A 15 -3.08 -2.49 -9.60
N MET A 16 -3.78 -3.55 -10.04
CA MET A 16 -3.24 -4.51 -11.00
C MET A 16 -2.93 -3.86 -12.36
N ALA A 17 -3.85 -3.04 -12.88
CA ALA A 17 -3.65 -2.34 -14.15
C ALA A 17 -2.43 -1.39 -14.10
N VAL A 18 -2.27 -0.65 -13.00
CA VAL A 18 -1.11 0.23 -12.79
C VAL A 18 0.17 -0.59 -12.61
N ALA A 19 0.14 -1.67 -11.84
CA ALA A 19 1.29 -2.56 -11.66
C ALA A 19 1.78 -3.14 -12.98
N ASN A 20 0.87 -3.57 -13.86
CA ASN A 20 1.23 -4.07 -15.19
C ASN A 20 1.94 -3.01 -16.06
N ARG A 21 1.47 -1.76 -15.97
CA ARG A 21 2.00 -0.63 -16.75
C ARG A 21 3.34 -0.12 -16.20
N CYS A 22 3.45 0.02 -14.89
CA CYS A 22 4.58 0.67 -14.23
C CYS A 22 5.69 -0.31 -13.85
N ARG A 23 5.40 -1.62 -13.80
CA ARG A 23 6.32 -2.69 -13.40
C ARG A 23 7.07 -2.35 -12.09
N PRO A 24 6.34 -2.20 -10.97
CA PRO A 24 6.96 -1.96 -9.68
C PRO A 24 7.72 -3.22 -9.20
N GLU A 25 8.68 -3.03 -8.32
CA GLU A 25 9.39 -4.11 -7.60
C GLU A 25 8.64 -4.49 -6.31
N LYS A 26 7.84 -3.55 -5.76
CA LYS A 26 7.03 -3.71 -4.55
C LYS A 26 5.69 -2.97 -4.68
N ILE A 27 4.63 -3.55 -4.14
CA ILE A 27 3.30 -2.95 -4.00
C ILE A 27 2.99 -2.81 -2.51
N VAL A 28 2.57 -1.63 -2.09
CA VAL A 28 2.08 -1.37 -0.73
C VAL A 28 0.61 -1.00 -0.80
N LEU A 29 -0.24 -1.81 -0.15
CA LEU A 29 -1.68 -1.65 -0.09
C LEU A 29 -2.06 -1.00 1.24
N ALA A 30 -2.46 0.26 1.22
CA ALA A 30 -2.86 0.98 2.42
C ALA A 30 -4.39 0.91 2.63
N THR A 31 -4.86 0.44 3.78
CA THR A 31 -6.31 0.32 4.08
C THR A 31 -6.64 0.54 5.55
N VAL A 32 -7.81 1.07 5.84
CA VAL A 32 -8.27 1.32 7.22
C VAL A 32 -8.85 0.08 7.91
N ASN A 33 -9.24 -0.94 7.14
CA ASN A 33 -9.87 -2.14 7.68
C ASN A 33 -9.49 -3.40 6.87
N PRO A 34 -8.26 -3.91 7.05
CA PRO A 34 -7.79 -5.08 6.32
C PRO A 34 -8.54 -6.36 6.69
N GLU A 35 -9.25 -6.38 7.81
CA GLU A 35 -9.89 -7.58 8.36
C GLU A 35 -11.27 -7.87 7.75
N VAL A 36 -11.89 -6.90 7.08
CA VAL A 36 -13.19 -7.10 6.42
C VAL A 36 -13.00 -8.05 5.24
N ASP A 37 -13.84 -9.09 5.15
CA ASP A 37 -13.73 -10.17 4.15
C ASP A 37 -13.53 -9.65 2.72
N ARG A 38 -14.22 -8.57 2.36
CA ARG A 38 -14.09 -7.97 1.04
C ARG A 38 -12.72 -7.36 0.77
N VAL A 39 -12.09 -6.77 1.79
CA VAL A 39 -10.72 -6.23 1.71
C VAL A 39 -9.72 -7.37 1.70
N LYS A 40 -9.92 -8.42 2.52
CA LYS A 40 -9.12 -9.66 2.49
C LYS A 40 -9.09 -10.28 1.10
N ASN A 41 -10.25 -10.49 0.48
CA ASN A 41 -10.33 -11.03 -0.88
C ASN A 41 -9.57 -10.16 -1.89
N ALA A 42 -9.68 -8.83 -1.77
CA ALA A 42 -8.94 -7.90 -2.64
C ALA A 42 -7.42 -7.98 -2.42
N VAL A 43 -6.97 -8.08 -1.17
CA VAL A 43 -5.55 -8.30 -0.81
C VAL A 43 -5.07 -9.61 -1.42
N ASP A 44 -5.80 -10.71 -1.23
CA ASP A 44 -5.42 -12.04 -1.71
C ASP A 44 -5.32 -12.08 -3.23
N GLU A 45 -6.25 -11.44 -3.95
CA GLU A 45 -6.20 -11.35 -5.40
C GLU A 45 -4.99 -10.52 -5.88
N VAL A 46 -4.70 -9.39 -5.24
CA VAL A 46 -3.51 -8.59 -5.58
C VAL A 46 -2.22 -9.33 -5.23
N ALA A 47 -2.18 -10.08 -4.13
CA ALA A 47 -1.03 -10.90 -3.73
C ALA A 47 -0.77 -12.04 -4.72
N LEU A 48 -1.82 -12.72 -5.17
CA LEU A 48 -1.74 -13.75 -6.21
C LEU A 48 -1.20 -13.15 -7.53
N TYR A 49 -1.68 -11.98 -7.91
CA TYR A 49 -1.22 -11.25 -9.08
C TYR A 49 0.25 -10.81 -8.94
N GLY A 50 0.63 -10.24 -7.79
CA GLY A 50 2.00 -9.85 -7.47
C GLY A 50 2.97 -11.03 -7.56
N LYS A 51 2.59 -12.19 -7.01
CA LYS A 51 3.37 -13.43 -7.13
C LYS A 51 3.60 -13.84 -8.58
N ALA A 52 2.59 -13.76 -9.44
CA ALA A 52 2.73 -14.08 -10.87
C ALA A 52 3.70 -13.12 -11.59
N LEU A 53 3.82 -11.88 -11.12
CA LEU A 53 4.75 -10.88 -11.65
C LEU A 53 6.13 -10.88 -10.97
N GLY A 54 6.34 -11.67 -9.91
CA GLY A 54 7.56 -11.61 -9.10
C GLY A 54 7.69 -10.32 -8.28
N VAL A 55 6.56 -9.70 -7.90
CA VAL A 55 6.48 -8.44 -7.17
C VAL A 55 6.05 -8.69 -5.73
N ALA A 56 6.75 -8.11 -4.76
CA ALA A 56 6.37 -8.20 -3.35
C ALA A 56 5.12 -7.36 -3.07
N VAL A 57 4.19 -7.88 -2.28
CA VAL A 57 2.97 -7.18 -1.86
C VAL A 57 2.94 -7.10 -0.35
N GLU A 58 2.81 -5.88 0.18
CA GLU A 58 2.66 -5.60 1.61
C GLU A 58 1.34 -4.86 1.85
N VAL A 59 0.79 -5.04 3.05
CA VAL A 59 -0.46 -4.41 3.48
C VAL A 59 -0.18 -3.54 4.68
N GLU A 60 -0.54 -2.28 4.59
CA GLU A 60 -0.40 -1.29 5.65
C GLU A 60 -1.77 -0.91 6.18
N ARG A 61 -1.96 -1.06 7.49
CA ARG A 61 -3.19 -0.66 8.16
C ARG A 61 -3.06 0.82 8.54
N LEU A 62 -4.00 1.63 8.07
CA LEU A 62 -4.13 3.02 8.47
C LEU A 62 -5.11 3.15 9.64
N ASP A 63 -4.81 3.99 10.63
CA ASP A 63 -5.75 4.33 11.70
C ASP A 63 -6.67 5.49 11.27
N PRO A 64 -7.98 5.25 11.08
CA PRO A 64 -8.91 6.31 10.68
C PRO A 64 -9.38 7.21 11.83
N SER A 65 -9.00 6.93 13.09
CA SER A 65 -9.53 7.64 14.26
C SER A 65 -9.06 9.11 14.34
N ASP A 66 -7.89 9.41 13.78
CA ASP A 66 -7.39 10.77 13.57
C ASP A 66 -6.97 10.94 12.10
N PHE A 67 -7.60 11.89 11.42
CA PHE A 67 -7.34 12.19 10.02
C PHE A 67 -5.87 12.59 9.76
N TRP A 68 -5.27 13.41 10.64
CA TRP A 68 -3.90 13.86 10.47
C TRP A 68 -2.90 12.74 10.77
N GLN A 69 -3.22 11.86 11.71
CA GLN A 69 -2.44 10.66 11.94
C GLN A 69 -2.47 9.74 10.72
N CYS A 70 -3.65 9.48 10.16
CA CYS A 70 -3.82 8.69 8.94
C CYS A 70 -3.03 9.27 7.75
N VAL A 71 -3.07 10.60 7.58
CA VAL A 71 -2.27 11.30 6.56
C VAL A 71 -0.77 11.15 6.83
N GLY A 72 -0.34 11.26 8.08
CA GLY A 72 1.06 11.06 8.48
C GLY A 72 1.55 9.64 8.21
N GLU A 73 0.77 8.63 8.57
CA GLU A 73 1.03 7.22 8.28
C GLU A 73 1.14 6.98 6.76
N ALA A 74 0.19 7.52 5.97
CA ALA A 74 0.23 7.42 4.52
C ALA A 74 1.44 8.16 3.92
N ALA A 75 1.82 9.32 4.46
CA ALA A 75 2.96 10.09 3.99
C ALA A 75 4.29 9.36 4.21
N ARG A 76 4.43 8.59 5.30
CA ARG A 76 5.62 7.76 5.57
C ARG A 76 5.88 6.73 4.47
N LEU A 77 4.83 6.23 3.81
CA LEU A 77 4.96 5.30 2.68
C LEU A 77 5.71 5.90 1.48
N PHE A 78 5.76 7.23 1.38
CA PHE A 78 6.43 7.97 0.31
C PHE A 78 7.75 8.60 0.75
N ALA A 79 8.04 8.66 2.06
CA ALA A 79 9.23 9.31 2.61
C ALA A 79 10.52 8.49 2.40
N GLY A 80 10.41 7.18 2.17
CA GLY A 80 11.57 6.28 2.17
C GLY A 80 12.18 6.11 3.57
N ASP A 81 13.17 5.23 3.72
CA ASP A 81 13.88 4.94 4.98
C ASP A 81 14.81 6.10 5.41
N ASP A 82 14.36 7.35 5.34
CA ASP A 82 15.14 8.49 5.82
C ASP A 82 14.69 8.86 7.24
N GLU A 83 15.06 8.00 8.18
CA GLU A 83 14.95 8.20 9.64
C GLU A 83 15.84 9.36 10.15
N SER A 84 16.41 10.17 9.26
CA SER A 84 17.39 11.21 9.60
C SER A 84 16.84 12.64 9.70
N THR A 85 15.60 12.92 9.27
CA THR A 85 15.13 14.32 9.10
C THR A 85 14.18 14.85 10.17
N TRP A 86 13.82 14.08 11.20
CA TRP A 86 12.90 14.56 12.25
C TRP A 86 13.43 14.48 13.69
N ALA A 87 14.70 14.11 13.90
CA ALA A 87 15.34 14.11 15.22
C ALA A 87 15.90 15.50 15.62
N GLY A 88 15.41 16.60 15.04
CA GLY A 88 15.92 17.93 15.33
C GLY A 88 15.06 19.06 14.78
N ALA A 89 13.93 19.33 15.43
CA ALA A 89 13.26 20.64 15.41
C ALA A 89 12.52 20.85 16.74
#